data_AF-A0A2G5UWT3-F1
#
_entry.id   AF-A0A2G5UWT3-F1
#
_cell.length_a   1.000
_cell.length_b   1.000
_cell.length_c   1.000
_cell.angle_alpha   90.00
_cell.angle_beta   90.00
_cell.angle_gamma   90.00
#
_symmetry.space_group_name_H-M   'P 1'
#
loop_
_entity.id
_entity.type
_entity.pdbx_description
1 polymer ?
#
loop_
_entity_poly.entity_id
_entity_poly.type
_entity_poly.pdbx_seq_one_letter_code
_entity_poly.pdbx_strand_id
1 'polypeptide(L)'
;MISPRESPVDFRVWAPLKKTNFDCSDVNKFIQYWSDCDEDMIEAVWITLKEGTQIDEQQLVKNLIVISDLENGQHEWDWIFMKPRNMGNRKFVVGQLEFRKNEIIFSANDPSKGDFSNEYSILELVHQKRDCEEKIRKMEKGFRGLRDAEKKKLQLELKELERKLTDLNRVYEIRNVET
;
A
#
# COMPACT_ATOMS: atom_id res chain seq x y z
N MET A 1 -8.92 -26.62 39.97
CA MET A 1 -8.02 -25.48 40.29
C MET A 1 -7.52 -24.90 38.99
N ILE A 2 -7.63 -23.58 38.89
CA ILE A 2 -7.66 -22.76 37.68
C ILE A 2 -6.22 -22.41 37.25
N SER A 3 -5.94 -22.52 35.96
CA SER A 3 -5.17 -21.51 35.22
C SER A 3 -5.45 -21.68 33.72
N PRO A 4 -6.37 -20.90 33.13
CA PRO A 4 -6.34 -20.67 31.71
C PRO A 4 -5.16 -19.72 31.46
N ARG A 5 -4.25 -20.15 30.58
CA ARG A 5 -3.22 -19.27 30.03
C ARG A 5 -3.94 -18.11 29.36
N GLU A 6 -3.82 -16.93 29.96
CA GLU A 6 -4.16 -15.68 29.32
C GLU A 6 -3.26 -15.59 28.07
N SER A 7 -3.89 -15.74 26.90
CA SER A 7 -3.33 -15.26 25.64
C SER A 7 -3.06 -13.76 25.80
N PRO A 8 -1.90 -13.24 25.38
CA PRO A 8 -1.62 -11.82 25.52
C PRO A 8 -2.69 -11.04 24.75
N VAL A 9 -3.40 -10.19 25.47
CA VAL A 9 -4.38 -9.25 24.91
C VAL A 9 -3.59 -8.26 24.05
N ASP A 10 -3.52 -8.53 22.75
CA ASP A 10 -3.08 -7.58 21.74
C ASP A 10 -4.14 -6.47 21.74
N PHE A 11 -3.83 -5.32 22.37
CA PHE A 11 -4.70 -4.14 22.36
C PHE A 11 -4.69 -3.53 20.96
N ARG A 12 -5.26 -4.23 19.99
CA ARG A 12 -5.51 -3.69 18.66
C ARG A 12 -6.49 -2.54 18.82
N VAL A 13 -6.03 -1.31 18.59
CA VAL A 13 -6.90 -0.14 18.68
C VAL A 13 -7.80 -0.15 17.45
N TRP A 14 -9.00 -0.69 17.63
CA TRP A 14 -10.06 -0.69 16.63
C TRP A 14 -10.97 0.52 16.85
N ALA A 15 -11.05 1.41 15.86
CA ALA A 15 -11.90 2.60 15.91
C ALA A 15 -13.05 2.49 14.90
N PRO A 16 -14.21 1.90 15.28
CA PRO A 16 -15.38 1.85 14.41
C PRO A 16 -16.10 3.20 14.36
N LEU A 17 -16.17 3.82 13.18
CA LEU A 17 -16.84 5.08 12.94
C LEU A 17 -18.17 4.82 12.20
N LYS A 18 -19.16 4.33 12.95
CA LYS A 18 -20.44 3.78 12.42
C LYS A 18 -21.40 4.82 11.82
N LYS A 19 -21.27 6.09 12.23
CA LYS A 19 -22.04 7.21 11.69
C LYS A 19 -21.12 8.40 11.56
N THR A 20 -20.75 8.73 10.34
CA THR A 20 -19.93 9.90 10.05
C THR A 20 -20.58 10.75 8.97
N ASN A 21 -20.15 12.00 8.88
CA ASN A 21 -20.41 12.83 7.70
C ASN A 21 -19.23 12.80 6.72
N PHE A 22 -18.31 11.83 6.88
CA PHE A 22 -17.13 11.73 6.02
C PHE A 22 -17.52 11.29 4.62
N ASP A 23 -16.86 11.90 3.66
CA ASP A 23 -16.94 11.52 2.25
C ASP A 23 -15.61 10.91 1.78
N CYS A 24 -15.54 10.55 0.49
CA CYS A 24 -14.34 9.98 -0.12
C CYS A 24 -13.13 10.93 0.00
N SER A 25 -13.34 12.26 -0.01
CA SER A 25 -12.24 13.22 0.13
C SER A 25 -11.64 13.20 1.54
N ASP A 26 -12.44 12.99 2.57
CA ASP A 26 -11.94 12.89 3.94
C ASP A 26 -11.12 11.61 4.14
N VAL A 27 -11.57 10.49 3.57
CA VAL A 27 -10.81 9.24 3.58
C VAL A 27 -9.51 9.38 2.78
N ASN A 28 -9.52 10.07 1.64
CA ASN A 28 -8.31 10.36 0.88
C ASN A 28 -7.29 11.14 1.74
N LYS A 29 -7.72 12.21 2.43
CA LYS A 29 -6.83 12.99 3.30
C LYS A 29 -6.22 12.12 4.39
N PHE A 30 -7.02 11.24 5.00
CA PHE A 30 -6.53 10.30 6.01
C PHE A 30 -5.48 9.34 5.44
N ILE A 31 -5.74 8.70 4.29
CA ILE A 31 -4.82 7.76 3.63
C ILE A 31 -3.49 8.45 3.27
N GLN A 32 -3.56 9.64 2.68
CA GLN A 32 -2.37 10.38 2.29
C GLN A 32 -1.55 10.79 3.53
N TYR A 33 -2.22 11.23 4.60
CA TYR A 33 -1.56 11.55 5.86
C TYR A 33 -0.88 10.32 6.49
N TRP A 34 -1.58 9.19 6.57
CA TRP A 34 -1.01 7.94 7.07
C TRP A 34 0.22 7.49 6.27
N SER A 35 0.21 7.71 4.96
CA SER A 35 1.33 7.34 4.07
C SER A 35 2.57 8.20 4.29
N ASP A 36 2.38 9.48 4.63
CA ASP A 36 3.48 10.44 4.84
C ASP A 36 3.97 10.50 6.30
N CYS A 37 3.16 10.02 7.24
CA CYS A 37 3.49 9.94 8.65
C CYS A 37 4.61 8.93 8.93
N ASP A 38 5.55 9.27 9.83
CA ASP A 38 6.64 8.42 10.30
C ASP A 38 6.31 7.59 11.56
N GLU A 39 5.10 7.79 12.13
CA GLU A 39 4.61 7.12 13.32
C GLU A 39 3.48 6.10 13.01
N ASP A 40 3.39 5.06 13.85
CA ASP A 40 2.30 4.08 13.85
C ASP A 40 1.01 4.69 14.42
N MET A 41 0.18 5.28 13.57
CA MET A 41 -1.02 6.02 14.01
C MET A 41 -2.19 5.15 14.46
N ILE A 42 -2.52 4.12 13.68
CA ILE A 42 -3.71 3.28 13.87
C ILE A 42 -3.51 1.94 13.19
N GLU A 43 -3.96 0.87 13.85
CA GLU A 43 -3.93 -0.48 13.28
C GLU A 43 -5.14 -0.76 12.39
N ALA A 44 -6.34 -0.30 12.77
CA ALA A 44 -7.51 -0.41 11.91
C ALA A 44 -8.58 0.66 12.21
N VAL A 45 -9.19 1.19 11.14
CA VAL A 45 -10.34 2.10 11.21
C VAL A 45 -11.41 1.66 10.22
N TRP A 46 -12.66 1.68 10.69
CA TRP A 46 -13.83 1.37 9.86
C TRP A 46 -14.62 2.64 9.66
N ILE A 47 -14.73 3.10 8.43
CA ILE A 47 -15.33 4.39 8.09
C ILE A 47 -16.61 4.13 7.31
N THR A 48 -17.76 4.32 7.95
CA THR A 48 -19.04 4.38 7.24
C THR A 48 -19.19 5.77 6.63
N LEU A 49 -19.27 5.85 5.30
CA LEU A 49 -19.39 7.10 4.56
C LEU A 49 -20.78 7.70 4.68
N LYS A 50 -20.87 9.02 4.47
CA LYS A 50 -22.14 9.73 4.32
C LYS A 50 -22.98 9.09 3.20
N GLU A 51 -24.29 8.96 3.43
CA GLU A 51 -25.22 8.42 2.44
C GLU A 51 -25.14 9.14 1.09
N GLY A 52 -25.15 8.37 0.00
CA GLY A 52 -25.01 8.88 -1.37
C GLY A 52 -23.57 9.19 -1.80
N THR A 53 -22.57 9.01 -0.94
CA THR A 53 -21.15 9.14 -1.31
C THR A 53 -20.77 8.00 -2.26
N GLN A 54 -20.19 8.35 -3.40
CA GLN A 54 -19.54 7.40 -4.30
C GLN A 54 -18.07 7.24 -3.91
N ILE A 55 -17.59 6.01 -3.88
CA ILE A 55 -16.17 5.70 -3.66
C ILE A 55 -15.44 5.84 -4.99
N ASP A 56 -14.43 6.69 -5.01
CA ASP A 56 -13.46 6.82 -6.11
C ASP A 56 -12.14 6.19 -5.67
N GLU A 57 -12.02 4.87 -5.87
CA GLU A 57 -10.82 4.12 -5.50
C GLU A 57 -9.55 4.68 -6.15
N GLN A 58 -9.64 5.10 -7.42
CA GLN A 58 -8.50 5.62 -8.16
C GLN A 58 -7.98 6.90 -7.52
N GLN A 59 -8.89 7.77 -7.05
CA GLN A 59 -8.51 8.97 -6.31
C GLN A 59 -7.85 8.66 -4.98
N LEU A 60 -8.35 7.67 -4.23
CA LEU A 60 -7.80 7.28 -2.92
C LEU A 60 -6.37 6.77 -3.01
N VAL A 61 -6.07 6.02 -4.08
CA VAL A 61 -4.76 5.38 -4.28
C VAL A 61 -3.82 6.18 -5.18
N LYS A 62 -4.23 7.37 -5.60
CA LYS A 62 -3.45 8.23 -6.49
C LYS A 62 -2.10 8.54 -5.85
N ASN A 63 -1.03 8.43 -6.65
CA ASN A 63 0.36 8.69 -6.25
C ASN A 63 0.88 7.76 -5.13
N LEU A 64 0.26 6.59 -4.93
CA LEU A 64 0.75 5.55 -4.02
C LEU A 64 1.34 4.37 -4.79
N ILE A 65 2.19 3.61 -4.10
CA ILE A 65 2.62 2.29 -4.55
C ILE A 65 1.55 1.31 -4.07
N VAL A 66 0.76 0.75 -4.98
CA VAL A 66 -0.33 -0.15 -4.63
C VAL A 66 -0.38 -1.40 -5.53
N ILE A 67 -0.88 -2.48 -4.95
CA ILE A 67 -1.25 -3.72 -5.63
C ILE A 67 -2.68 -4.08 -5.26
N SER A 68 -3.45 -4.66 -6.19
CA SER A 68 -4.80 -5.15 -5.94
C SER A 68 -4.90 -6.64 -6.22
N ASP A 69 -5.66 -7.35 -5.40
CA ASP A 69 -5.87 -8.79 -5.55
C ASP A 69 -6.74 -9.10 -6.79
N LEU A 70 -6.25 -9.95 -7.71
CA LEU A 70 -6.96 -10.35 -8.93
C LEU A 70 -8.02 -11.43 -8.67
N GLU A 71 -7.86 -12.23 -7.61
CA GLU A 71 -8.78 -13.34 -7.31
C GLU A 71 -10.11 -12.84 -6.70
N ASN A 72 -10.11 -11.60 -6.18
CA ASN A 72 -11.31 -10.96 -5.62
C ASN A 72 -12.36 -10.53 -6.66
N GLY A 73 -12.09 -10.65 -7.96
CA GLY A 73 -13.12 -10.45 -8.99
C GLY A 73 -14.32 -11.40 -8.92
N GLN A 74 -14.29 -12.41 -8.03
CA GLN A 74 -15.41 -13.30 -7.70
C GLN A 74 -16.09 -12.98 -6.36
N HIS A 75 -15.62 -11.99 -5.60
CA HIS A 75 -16.12 -11.60 -4.29
C HIS A 75 -16.72 -10.19 -4.30
N GLU A 76 -17.58 -9.87 -3.32
CA GLU A 76 -18.25 -8.55 -3.20
C GLU A 76 -17.33 -7.42 -2.70
N TRP A 77 -16.02 -7.67 -2.55
CA TRP A 77 -15.09 -6.77 -1.87
C TRP A 77 -13.75 -6.73 -2.61
N ASP A 78 -13.27 -5.52 -2.89
CA ASP A 78 -11.94 -5.31 -3.47
C ASP A 78 -10.92 -5.01 -2.37
N TRP A 79 -9.76 -5.69 -2.43
CA TRP A 79 -8.64 -5.45 -1.54
C TRP A 79 -7.51 -4.75 -2.29
N ILE A 80 -7.07 -3.62 -1.72
CA ILE A 80 -5.88 -2.91 -2.18
C ILE A 80 -4.86 -2.89 -1.06
N PHE A 81 -3.64 -3.29 -1.39
CA PHE A 81 -2.48 -3.18 -0.52
C PHE A 81 -1.61 -2.01 -0.97
N MET A 82 -1.07 -1.27 -0.02
CA MET A 82 -0.26 -0.08 -0.29
C MET A 82 0.95 0.03 0.63
N LYS A 83 2.02 0.57 0.08
CA LYS A 83 3.22 0.93 0.83
C LYS A 83 3.14 2.41 1.25
N PRO A 84 3.44 2.75 2.51
CA PRO A 84 3.58 4.15 2.90
C PRO A 84 4.80 4.78 2.23
N ARG A 85 4.73 6.09 1.97
CA ARG A 85 5.85 6.86 1.42
C ARG A 85 6.94 7.08 2.47
N ASN A 86 6.56 7.34 3.71
CA ASN A 86 7.47 7.50 4.82
C ASN A 86 7.47 6.24 5.71
N MET A 87 8.63 5.58 5.78
CA MET A 87 8.80 4.34 6.53
C MET A 87 9.37 4.57 7.95
N GLY A 88 9.83 5.78 8.28
CA GLY A 88 10.28 6.18 9.62
C GLY A 88 10.91 5.06 10.46
N ASN A 89 10.40 4.91 11.69
CA ASN A 89 10.66 3.77 12.58
C ASN A 89 9.39 2.91 12.81
N ARG A 90 8.37 3.08 11.95
CA ARG A 90 7.06 2.42 12.06
C ARG A 90 7.18 0.92 11.83
N LYS A 91 6.40 0.15 12.57
CA LYS A 91 6.29 -1.30 12.41
C LYS A 91 5.23 -1.67 11.38
N PHE A 92 4.14 -0.90 11.33
CA PHE A 92 3.03 -1.20 10.43
C PHE A 92 3.27 -0.56 9.06
N VAL A 93 3.89 -1.30 8.14
CA VAL A 93 4.37 -0.79 6.85
C VAL A 93 3.62 -1.33 5.64
N VAL A 94 2.53 -2.07 5.85
CA VAL A 94 1.59 -2.49 4.81
C VAL A 94 0.20 -1.96 5.12
N GLY A 95 -0.29 -1.02 4.32
CA GLY A 95 -1.67 -0.56 4.39
C GLY A 95 -2.57 -1.48 3.58
N GLN A 96 -3.75 -1.81 4.09
CA GLN A 96 -4.79 -2.53 3.36
C GLN A 96 -6.07 -1.69 3.37
N LEU A 97 -6.68 -1.56 2.20
CA LEU A 97 -7.99 -0.97 2.00
C LEU A 97 -8.95 -2.07 1.54
N GLU A 98 -10.08 -2.17 2.23
CA GLU A 98 -11.21 -2.99 1.83
C GLU A 98 -12.39 -2.06 1.52
N PHE A 99 -12.91 -2.20 0.30
CA PHE A 99 -14.04 -1.42 -0.18
C PHE A 99 -15.34 -2.18 -0.02
N ARG A 100 -16.29 -1.54 0.64
CA ARG A 100 -17.67 -1.99 0.85
C ARG A 100 -18.60 -0.97 0.21
N LYS A 101 -19.86 -1.35 -0.06
CA LYS A 101 -20.86 -0.47 -0.72
C LYS A 101 -20.90 0.97 -0.18
N ASN A 102 -20.78 1.17 1.14
CA ASN A 102 -20.77 2.48 1.80
C ASN A 102 -19.74 2.56 2.93
N GLU A 103 -18.79 1.63 2.99
CA GLU A 103 -17.77 1.60 4.04
C GLU A 103 -16.39 1.42 3.44
N ILE A 104 -15.41 2.04 4.07
CA ILE A 104 -14.00 1.80 3.78
C ILE A 104 -13.36 1.33 5.07
N ILE A 105 -12.74 0.16 5.01
CA ILE A 105 -11.94 -0.37 6.11
C ILE A 105 -10.49 -0.17 5.73
N PHE A 106 -9.76 0.51 6.60
CA PHE A 106 -8.31 0.65 6.48
C PHE A 106 -7.65 -0.11 7.62
N SER A 107 -6.62 -0.89 7.31
CA SER A 107 -5.73 -1.50 8.30
C SER A 107 -4.26 -1.25 7.98
N ALA A 108 -3.43 -1.08 9.01
CA ALA A 108 -1.99 -1.01 8.91
C ALA A 108 -1.40 -2.27 9.54
N ASN A 109 -0.51 -2.95 8.81
CA ASN A 109 -0.04 -4.29 9.12
C ASN A 109 1.49 -4.35 9.21
N ASP A 110 1.97 -5.15 10.16
CA ASP A 110 3.39 -5.41 10.40
C ASP A 110 3.80 -6.72 9.70
N PRO A 111 4.54 -6.67 8.57
CA PRO A 111 4.89 -7.85 7.80
C PRO A 111 5.85 -8.80 8.55
N SER A 112 6.49 -8.35 9.64
CA SER A 112 7.36 -9.20 10.45
C SER A 112 6.60 -10.25 11.27
N LYS A 113 5.28 -10.05 11.46
CA LYS A 113 4.39 -11.01 12.11
C LYS A 113 3.96 -12.16 11.18
N GLY A 114 4.42 -12.18 9.93
CA GLY A 114 4.21 -13.27 8.95
C GLY A 114 3.02 -13.02 8.01
N ASP A 115 1.93 -12.49 8.56
CA ASP A 115 0.80 -11.99 7.78
C ASP A 115 1.28 -10.77 6.96
N PHE A 116 1.00 -10.73 5.65
CA PHE A 116 1.38 -9.66 4.70
C PHE A 116 2.86 -9.59 4.25
N SER A 117 3.67 -10.60 4.53
CA SER A 117 5.08 -10.63 4.10
C SER A 117 5.26 -10.68 2.56
N ASN A 118 4.34 -11.33 1.85
CA ASN A 118 4.36 -11.43 0.39
C ASN A 118 3.99 -10.08 -0.26
N GLU A 119 2.90 -9.47 0.19
CA GLU A 119 2.41 -8.16 -0.25
C GLU A 119 3.47 -7.09 -0.02
N TYR A 120 4.09 -7.08 1.17
CA TYR A 120 5.22 -6.19 1.46
C TYR A 120 6.36 -6.36 0.46
N SER A 121 6.76 -7.61 0.19
CA SER A 121 7.86 -7.91 -0.73
C SER A 121 7.56 -7.45 -2.16
N ILE A 122 6.32 -7.65 -2.63
CA ILE A 122 5.89 -7.16 -3.96
C ILE A 122 5.89 -5.63 -3.98
N LEU A 123 5.31 -4.98 -2.96
CA LEU A 123 5.26 -3.52 -2.85
C LEU A 123 6.67 -2.89 -2.83
N GLU A 124 7.62 -3.49 -2.12
CA GLU A 124 9.03 -3.07 -2.12
C GLU A 124 9.67 -3.17 -3.50
N LEU A 125 9.46 -4.29 -4.20
CA LEU A 125 9.98 -4.48 -5.56
C LEU A 125 9.35 -3.47 -6.55
N VAL A 126 8.05 -3.18 -6.44
CA VAL A 126 7.38 -2.15 -7.26
C VAL A 126 7.96 -0.77 -6.97
N HIS A 127 8.19 -0.43 -5.69
CA HIS A 127 8.80 0.84 -5.31
C HIS A 127 10.21 0.99 -5.90
N GLN A 128 11.07 -0.03 -5.72
CA GLN A 128 12.42 -0.05 -6.29
C GLN A 128 12.40 0.06 -7.82
N LYS A 129 11.45 -0.62 -8.48
CA LYS A 129 11.26 -0.55 -9.93
C LYS A 129 10.98 0.90 -10.37
N ARG A 130 10.01 1.57 -9.74
CA ARG A 130 9.65 2.96 -10.07
C ARG A 130 10.81 3.93 -9.82
N ASP A 131 11.57 3.72 -8.75
CA ASP A 131 12.78 4.51 -8.46
C ASP A 131 13.85 4.37 -9.56
N CYS A 132 14.08 3.16 -10.05
CA CYS A 132 14.99 2.90 -11.17
C CYS A 132 14.50 3.58 -12.46
N GLU A 133 13.22 3.44 -12.78
CA GLU A 133 12.61 4.07 -13.95
C GLU A 133 12.74 5.60 -13.92
N GLU A 134 12.45 6.24 -12.78
CA GLU A 134 12.55 7.70 -12.64
C GLU A 134 14.01 8.18 -12.72
N LYS A 135 14.96 7.45 -12.13
CA LYS A 135 16.39 7.75 -12.26
C LYS A 135 16.83 7.68 -13.72
N ILE A 136 16.44 6.64 -14.45
CA ILE A 136 16.73 6.49 -15.89
C ILE A 136 16.12 7.66 -16.67
N ARG A 137 14.84 7.99 -16.43
CA ARG A 137 14.12 9.10 -17.08
C ARG A 137 14.83 10.44 -16.87
N LYS A 138 15.30 10.73 -15.65
CA LYS A 138 16.07 11.95 -15.33
C LYS A 138 17.41 11.99 -16.06
N MET A 139 18.12 10.86 -16.14
CA MET A 139 19.41 10.78 -16.85
C MET A 139 19.28 11.01 -18.35
N GLU A 140 18.18 10.54 -18.96
CA GLU A 140 17.88 10.73 -20.39
C GLU A 140 17.59 12.19 -20.75
N LYS A 141 17.01 12.95 -19.82
CA LYS A 141 16.70 14.37 -19.98
C LYS A 141 17.93 15.30 -19.81
N GLY A 142 19.02 14.84 -19.20
CA GLY A 142 20.26 15.65 -19.06
C GLY A 142 21.33 15.37 -20.12
N PHE A 143 22.39 16.19 -20.18
CA PHE A 143 23.56 15.99 -21.08
C PHE A 143 24.36 14.70 -20.78
N ARG A 144 24.81 13.98 -21.82
CA ARG A 144 24.98 12.51 -21.85
C ARG A 144 26.37 11.92 -21.52
N GLY A 145 27.42 12.70 -21.28
CA GLY A 145 28.81 12.17 -21.33
C GLY A 145 29.24 11.22 -20.19
N LEU A 146 28.77 11.41 -18.96
CA LEU A 146 29.29 10.70 -17.77
C LEU A 146 28.34 9.64 -17.18
N ARG A 147 27.13 9.49 -17.75
CA ARG A 147 26.03 8.71 -17.13
C ARG A 147 25.71 7.38 -17.82
N ASP A 148 26.42 7.01 -18.88
CA ASP A 148 26.10 5.81 -19.65
C ASP A 148 26.35 4.50 -18.88
N ALA A 149 27.41 4.44 -18.07
CA ALA A 149 27.69 3.26 -17.24
C ALA A 149 26.67 3.12 -16.10
N GLU A 150 26.33 4.21 -15.43
CA GLU A 150 25.31 4.24 -14.36
C GLU A 150 23.93 3.87 -14.92
N LYS A 151 23.56 4.41 -16.09
CA LYS A 151 22.33 4.06 -16.80
C LYS A 151 22.27 2.56 -17.11
N LYS A 152 23.35 1.98 -17.65
CA LYS A 152 23.42 0.54 -17.93
C LYS A 152 23.24 -0.30 -16.66
N LYS A 153 23.83 0.13 -15.54
CA LYS A 153 23.65 -0.54 -14.24
C LYS A 153 22.19 -0.50 -13.79
N LEU A 154 21.55 0.67 -13.82
CA LEU A 154 20.13 0.82 -13.49
C LEU A 154 19.21 -0.01 -14.39
N GLN A 155 19.54 -0.11 -15.68
CA GLN A 155 18.78 -0.95 -16.62
C GLN A 155 18.91 -2.45 -16.31
N LEU A 156 20.09 -2.91 -15.85
CA LEU A 156 20.27 -4.29 -15.43
C LEU A 156 19.50 -4.58 -14.13
N GLU A 157 19.55 -3.65 -13.19
CA GLU A 157 18.78 -3.71 -11.94
C GLU A 157 17.27 -3.76 -12.22
N LEU A 158 16.77 -2.92 -13.13
CA LEU A 158 15.37 -2.93 -13.56
C LEU A 158 14.92 -4.30 -14.08
N LYS A 159 15.72 -4.93 -14.94
CA LYS A 159 15.44 -6.27 -15.47
C LYS A 159 15.38 -7.33 -14.37
N GLU A 160 16.26 -7.23 -13.37
CA GLU A 160 16.28 -8.16 -12.25
C GLU A 160 15.07 -7.95 -11.33
N LEU A 161 14.65 -6.71 -11.10
CA LEU A 161 13.42 -6.40 -10.36
C LEU A 161 12.18 -6.93 -11.08
N GLU A 162 12.10 -6.78 -12.41
CA GLU A 162 11.03 -7.33 -13.22
C GLU A 162 10.96 -8.85 -13.14
N ARG A 163 12.12 -9.53 -13.22
CA ARG A 163 12.20 -10.98 -13.06
C ARG A 163 11.69 -11.42 -11.68
N LYS A 164 12.16 -10.78 -10.61
CA LYS A 164 11.71 -11.06 -9.24
C LYS A 164 10.20 -10.83 -9.08
N LEU A 165 9.67 -9.76 -9.66
CA LEU A 165 8.23 -9.47 -9.65
C LEU A 165 7.45 -10.56 -10.38
N THR A 166 7.90 -11.03 -11.54
CA THR A 166 7.23 -12.13 -12.25
C THR A 166 7.25 -13.44 -11.45
N ASP A 167 8.36 -13.75 -10.77
CA ASP A 167 8.49 -14.97 -9.97
C ASP A 167 7.61 -14.94 -8.70
N LEU A 168 7.50 -13.77 -8.07
CA LEU A 168 6.82 -13.56 -6.79
C LEU A 168 5.33 -13.21 -6.93
N ASN A 169 4.99 -12.27 -7.82
CA ASN A 169 3.63 -11.77 -7.98
C ASN A 169 2.81 -12.66 -8.91
N ARG A 170 2.01 -13.54 -8.30
CA ARG A 170 1.16 -14.51 -9.03
C ARG A 170 -0.30 -14.08 -9.15
N VAL A 171 -0.77 -13.28 -8.20
CA VAL A 171 -2.21 -13.04 -7.99
C VAL A 171 -2.55 -11.56 -7.83
N TYR A 172 -1.58 -10.64 -7.87
CA TYR A 172 -1.87 -9.22 -7.74
C TYR A 172 -1.67 -8.46 -9.05
N GLU A 173 -2.56 -7.51 -9.29
CA GLU A 173 -2.39 -6.46 -10.28
C GLU A 173 -1.59 -5.31 -9.67
N ILE A 174 -0.53 -4.87 -10.36
CA ILE A 174 0.20 -3.66 -9.97
C ILE A 174 -0.55 -2.47 -10.59
N ARG A 175 -1.22 -1.64 -9.76
CA ARG A 175 -1.92 -0.47 -10.29
C ARG A 175 -0.91 0.64 -10.59
N ASN A 176 -0.73 0.92 -11.88
CA ASN A 176 0.04 2.05 -12.36
C ASN A 176 -0.88 3.25 -12.48
N VAL A 177 -0.90 4.11 -11.46
CA VAL A 177 -1.49 5.45 -11.62
C VAL A 177 -0.40 6.32 -12.24
N GLU A 178 -0.43 6.45 -13.57
CA GLU A 178 0.44 7.37 -14.29
C GLU A 178 0.32 8.79 -13.69
N THR A 179 1.47 9.43 -13.49
CA THR A 179 1.58 10.85 -13.11
C THR A 179 1.76 11.74 -14.31
#